data_AF-A0A6M3JQF5-F1
#
_entry.id   AF-A0A6M3JQF5-F1
#
_cell.length_a   1.000
_cell.length_b   1.000
_cell.length_c   1.000
_cell.angle_alpha   90.00
_cell.angle_beta   90.00
_cell.angle_gamma   90.00
#
_symmetry.space_group_name_H-M   'P 1'
#
loop_
_entity.id
_entity.type
_entity.pdbx_description
1 polymer ?
#
loop_
_entity_poly.entity_id
_entity_poly.type
_entity_poly.pdbx_seq_one_letter_code
_entity_poly.pdbx_strand_id
1 'polypeptide(L)'
;MKTFILKYHYLISIFIAILVAIFMIGMTSCSTPLEIAKIYRQDGFNAQWKAFKILPEDSNDKFDYTITIPEMTVRITNYQIPGAQKSGAVGMAYQHPFGIWLMGKKVNGKIHVSQSVLGHEFLHILNFLDSEIANPDRLD
;
A
#
# COMPACT_ATOMS: atom_id res chain seq x y z
N MET A 1 -22.45 44.70 41.82
CA MET A 1 -22.69 43.24 41.75
C MET A 1 -23.07 42.75 40.34
N LYS A 2 -24.08 43.33 39.67
CA LYS A 2 -24.51 42.94 38.29
C LYS A 2 -23.39 43.03 37.22
N THR A 3 -22.54 44.04 37.27
CA THR A 3 -21.41 44.25 36.33
C THR A 3 -20.30 43.20 36.45
N PHE A 4 -20.12 42.61 37.63
CA PHE A 4 -19.09 41.59 37.88
C PHE A 4 -19.52 40.23 37.29
N ILE A 5 -20.82 39.90 37.44
CA ILE A 5 -21.44 38.70 36.87
C ILE A 5 -21.42 38.75 35.33
N LEU A 6 -21.69 39.91 34.73
CA LEU A 6 -21.65 40.07 33.26
C LEU A 6 -20.26 39.83 32.67
N LYS A 7 -19.19 40.30 33.33
CA LYS A 7 -17.80 40.08 32.89
C LYS A 7 -17.40 38.60 32.96
N TYR A 8 -17.85 37.88 33.99
CA TYR A 8 -17.57 36.45 34.16
C TYR A 8 -18.25 35.61 33.08
N HIS A 9 -19.51 35.90 32.76
CA HIS A 9 -20.20 35.25 31.64
C HIS A 9 -19.53 35.54 30.29
N TYR A 10 -19.07 36.77 30.06
CA TYR A 10 -18.36 37.13 28.83
C TYR A 10 -17.04 36.34 28.66
N LEU A 11 -16.26 36.20 29.75
CA LEU A 11 -15.01 35.43 29.73
C LEU A 11 -15.24 33.94 29.51
N ILE A 12 -16.29 33.36 30.12
CA ILE A 12 -16.67 31.96 29.91
C ILE A 12 -17.10 31.73 28.46
N SER A 13 -17.90 32.63 27.88
CA SER A 13 -18.33 32.53 26.48
C SER A 13 -17.17 32.60 25.49
N ILE A 14 -16.19 33.49 25.74
CA ILE A 14 -14.97 33.56 24.92
C ILE A 14 -14.17 32.26 25.01
N PHE A 15 -13.99 31.74 26.23
CA PHE A 15 -13.25 30.50 26.45
C PHE A 15 -13.90 29.31 25.74
N ILE A 16 -15.23 29.18 25.82
CA ILE A 16 -15.99 28.16 25.10
C ILE A 16 -15.84 28.34 23.58
N ALA A 17 -15.93 29.57 23.07
CA ALA A 17 -15.77 29.84 21.64
C ALA A 17 -14.37 29.46 21.13
N ILE A 18 -13.32 29.69 21.93
CA ILE A 18 -11.94 29.28 21.60
C ILE A 18 -11.82 27.75 21.59
N LEU A 19 -12.37 27.05 22.59
CA LEU A 19 -12.36 25.59 22.63
C LEU A 19 -13.10 24.97 21.43
N VAL A 20 -14.26 25.54 21.06
CA VAL A 20 -15.01 25.12 19.87
C VAL A 20 -14.20 25.38 18.60
N ALA A 21 -13.54 26.53 18.47
CA ALA A 21 -12.70 26.83 17.31
C ALA A 21 -11.52 25.85 17.17
N ILE A 22 -10.82 25.53 18.28
CA ILE A 22 -9.73 24.55 18.29
C ILE A 22 -10.23 23.16 17.90
N PHE A 23 -11.39 22.75 18.43
CA PHE A 23 -12.00 21.47 18.09
C PHE A 23 -12.39 21.40 16.61
N MET A 24 -12.98 22.47 16.06
CA MET A 24 -13.34 22.53 14.64
C MET A 24 -12.11 22.50 13.73
N ILE A 25 -11.04 23.20 14.08
CA ILE A 25 -9.75 23.13 13.37
C ILE A 25 -9.20 21.70 13.43
N GLY A 26 -9.24 21.06 14.60
CA GLY A 26 -8.84 19.66 14.80
C GLY A 26 -9.68 18.62 14.07
N MET A 27 -10.92 18.94 13.66
CA MET A 27 -11.76 18.05 12.85
C MET A 27 -11.53 18.21 11.34
N THR A 28 -10.95 19.33 10.88
CA THR A 28 -10.59 19.51 9.45
C THR A 28 -9.35 18.72 9.01
N SER A 29 -8.62 18.13 9.95
CA SER A 29 -7.47 17.24 9.70
C SER A 29 -7.84 15.75 9.58
N CYS A 30 -9.13 15.42 9.50
CA CYS A 30 -9.59 14.07 9.16
C CYS A 30 -9.28 13.75 7.69
N SER A 31 -8.13 13.10 7.47
CA SER A 31 -7.70 12.42 6.24
C SER A 31 -7.64 13.31 4.99
N THR A 32 -6.43 13.61 4.51
CA THR A 32 -6.28 14.26 3.20
C THR A 32 -6.81 13.35 2.09
N PRO A 33 -7.18 13.88 0.90
CA PRO A 33 -7.53 13.06 -0.25
C PRO A 33 -6.47 11.99 -0.60
N LEU A 34 -5.19 12.29 -0.35
CA LEU A 34 -4.08 11.35 -0.53
C LEU A 34 -4.14 10.18 0.47
N GLU A 35 -4.42 10.46 1.75
CA GLU A 35 -4.57 9.43 2.77
C GLU A 35 -5.79 8.53 2.48
N ILE A 36 -6.89 9.11 2.01
CA ILE A 36 -8.06 8.34 1.56
C ILE A 36 -7.70 7.45 0.35
N ALA A 37 -6.92 7.98 -0.61
CA ALA A 37 -6.47 7.21 -1.77
C ALA A 37 -5.56 6.02 -1.38
N LYS A 38 -4.68 6.18 -0.37
CA LYS A 38 -3.85 5.10 0.17
C LYS A 38 -4.71 3.95 0.71
N ILE A 39 -5.76 4.29 1.49
CA ILE A 39 -6.68 3.30 2.05
C ILE A 39 -7.35 2.49 0.94
N TYR A 40 -7.98 3.16 -0.03
CA TYR A 40 -8.68 2.44 -1.10
C TYR A 40 -7.74 1.61 -1.99
N ARG A 41 -6.51 2.08 -2.23
CA ARG A 41 -5.48 1.30 -2.94
C ARG A 41 -5.11 0.05 -2.17
N GLN A 42 -4.90 0.16 -0.85
CA GLN A 42 -4.59 -0.97 0.01
C GLN A 42 -5.75 -1.97 0.07
N ASP A 43 -6.99 -1.49 0.17
CA ASP A 43 -8.18 -2.35 0.16
C ASP A 43 -8.33 -3.09 -1.18
N GLY A 44 -8.12 -2.40 -2.30
CA GLY A 44 -8.09 -3.00 -3.63
C GLY A 44 -6.99 -4.07 -3.78
N PHE A 45 -5.78 -3.76 -3.29
CA PHE A 45 -4.67 -4.71 -3.26
C PHE A 45 -5.02 -5.95 -2.43
N ASN A 46 -5.56 -5.76 -1.23
CA ASN A 46 -5.96 -6.84 -0.32
C ASN A 46 -7.05 -7.73 -0.92
N ALA A 47 -8.04 -7.14 -1.61
CA ALA A 47 -9.10 -7.87 -2.29
C ALA A 47 -8.54 -8.76 -3.42
N GLN A 48 -7.68 -8.20 -4.28
CA GLN A 48 -7.03 -8.97 -5.36
C GLN A 48 -6.12 -10.07 -4.81
N TRP A 49 -5.34 -9.76 -3.76
CA TRP A 49 -4.49 -10.75 -3.10
C TRP A 49 -5.30 -11.87 -2.45
N LYS A 50 -6.45 -11.54 -1.83
CA LYS A 50 -7.37 -12.55 -1.30
C LYS A 50 -7.91 -13.45 -2.40
N ALA A 51 -8.30 -12.88 -3.55
CA ALA A 51 -8.76 -13.65 -4.71
C ALA A 51 -7.67 -14.61 -5.22
N PHE A 52 -6.42 -14.16 -5.29
CA PHE A 52 -5.29 -15.02 -5.66
C PHE A 52 -5.05 -16.15 -4.64
N LYS A 53 -5.11 -15.85 -3.34
CA LYS A 53 -4.92 -16.84 -2.27
C LYS A 53 -5.93 -17.97 -2.29
N ILE A 54 -7.18 -17.71 -2.69
CA ILE A 54 -8.22 -18.74 -2.77
C ILE A 54 -8.16 -19.57 -4.07
N LEU A 55 -7.34 -19.19 -5.06
CA LEU A 55 -7.19 -19.99 -6.27
C LEU A 55 -6.72 -21.42 -5.90
N PRO A 56 -7.39 -22.46 -6.45
CA PRO A 56 -6.98 -23.83 -6.23
C PRO A 56 -5.61 -24.04 -6.89
N GLU A 57 -4.74 -24.79 -6.22
CA GLU A 57 -3.40 -25.09 -6.71
C GLU A 57 -3.34 -26.57 -7.13
N ASP A 58 -2.83 -26.84 -8.33
CA ASP A 58 -2.80 -28.18 -8.90
C ASP A 58 -1.87 -29.12 -8.12
N SER A 59 -0.77 -28.58 -7.61
CA SER A 59 0.25 -29.31 -6.86
C SER A 59 1.08 -28.35 -6.02
N ASN A 60 1.53 -28.83 -4.85
CA ASN A 60 2.49 -28.13 -3.99
C ASN A 60 3.96 -28.35 -4.42
N ASP A 61 4.20 -28.97 -5.57
CA ASP A 61 5.54 -29.18 -6.10
C ASP A 61 6.23 -27.84 -6.30
N LYS A 62 7.44 -27.69 -5.73
CA LYS A 62 8.19 -26.45 -5.83
C LYS A 62 8.53 -26.13 -7.28
N PHE A 63 8.31 -24.88 -7.67
CA PHE A 63 8.76 -24.37 -8.96
C PHE A 63 9.44 -23.01 -8.83
N ASP A 64 10.26 -22.72 -9.83
CA ASP A 64 10.99 -21.48 -9.98
C ASP A 64 11.18 -21.18 -11.47
N TYR A 65 10.45 -20.20 -11.97
CA TYR A 65 10.50 -19.80 -13.36
C TYR A 65 11.11 -18.42 -13.46
N THR A 66 12.08 -18.25 -14.36
CA THR A 66 12.63 -16.93 -14.68
C THR A 66 12.30 -16.61 -16.13
N ILE A 67 11.67 -15.45 -16.32
CA ILE A 67 11.37 -14.88 -17.63
C ILE A 67 12.31 -13.68 -17.80
N THR A 68 13.11 -13.70 -18.85
CA THR A 68 13.95 -12.56 -19.21
C THR A 68 13.20 -11.71 -20.23
N ILE A 69 13.02 -10.44 -19.91
CA ILE A 69 12.51 -9.40 -20.79
C ILE A 69 13.72 -8.49 -21.09
N PRO A 70 13.81 -7.78 -22.22
CA PRO A 70 14.88 -6.81 -22.40
C PRO A 70 15.03 -5.92 -21.17
N GLU A 71 16.25 -5.85 -20.65
CA GLU A 71 16.66 -5.02 -19.49
C GLU A 71 16.09 -5.41 -18.12
N MET A 72 15.25 -6.46 -18.02
CA MET A 72 14.74 -6.91 -16.73
C MET A 72 14.48 -8.43 -16.63
N THR A 73 14.41 -8.93 -15.41
CA THR A 73 14.05 -10.34 -15.14
C THR A 73 12.79 -10.42 -14.30
N VAL A 74 11.90 -11.37 -14.60
CA VAL A 74 10.73 -11.69 -13.78
C VAL A 74 10.87 -13.12 -13.28
N ARG A 75 11.08 -13.28 -11.98
CA ARG A 75 11.18 -14.58 -11.32
C ARG A 75 9.86 -14.90 -10.62
N ILE A 76 9.34 -16.10 -10.81
CA ILE A 76 8.05 -16.55 -10.28
C ILE A 76 8.25 -17.87 -9.55
N THR A 77 7.92 -17.90 -8.25
CA THR A 77 8.10 -19.08 -7.38
C THR A 77 6.83 -19.38 -6.61
N ASN A 78 6.55 -20.65 -6.26
CA ASN A 78 5.48 -20.98 -5.31
C ASN A 78 5.97 -21.14 -3.86
N TYR A 79 7.21 -20.78 -3.59
CA TYR A 79 7.79 -20.75 -2.26
C TYR A 79 8.15 -19.32 -1.87
N GLN A 80 8.34 -19.11 -0.57
CA GLN A 80 8.65 -17.80 0.00
C GLN A 80 9.91 -17.19 -0.63
N ILE A 81 9.80 -15.94 -1.06
CA ILE A 81 10.90 -15.21 -1.68
C ILE A 81 12.03 -15.01 -0.64
N PRO A 82 13.27 -15.44 -0.93
CA PRO A 82 14.44 -15.15 -0.10
C PRO A 82 14.60 -13.64 0.12
N GLY A 83 14.81 -13.21 1.36
CA GLY A 83 14.87 -11.78 1.72
C GLY A 83 13.52 -11.15 2.06
N ALA A 84 12.42 -11.65 1.50
CA ALA A 84 11.05 -11.23 1.86
C ALA A 84 10.51 -11.89 3.15
N GLN A 85 11.22 -12.88 3.70
CA GLN A 85 10.79 -13.64 4.87
C GLN A 85 10.53 -12.77 6.11
N LYS A 86 11.31 -11.70 6.29
CA LYS A 86 11.17 -10.79 7.44
C LYS A 86 9.99 -9.82 7.31
N SER A 87 9.60 -9.49 6.08
CA SER A 87 8.52 -8.54 5.78
C SER A 87 7.19 -9.22 5.45
N GLY A 88 7.18 -10.55 5.24
CA GLY A 88 6.00 -11.25 4.74
C GLY A 88 5.63 -10.86 3.30
N ALA A 89 6.57 -10.24 2.56
CA ALA A 89 6.30 -9.77 1.21
C ALA A 89 6.09 -10.95 0.24
N VAL A 90 5.16 -10.75 -0.68
CA VAL A 90 4.71 -11.74 -1.69
C VAL A 90 5.18 -11.37 -3.10
N GLY A 91 5.84 -10.22 -3.20
CA GLY A 91 6.55 -9.69 -4.36
C GLY A 91 7.80 -8.93 -3.88
N MET A 92 8.74 -8.69 -4.79
CA MET A 92 9.92 -7.86 -4.56
C MET A 92 10.48 -7.33 -5.88
N ALA A 93 10.58 -6.01 -5.99
CA ALA A 93 11.37 -5.35 -7.03
C ALA A 93 12.84 -5.17 -6.60
N TYR A 94 13.77 -5.28 -7.56
CA TYR A 94 15.20 -5.04 -7.35
C TYR A 94 15.78 -4.22 -8.51
N GLN A 95 16.77 -3.38 -8.20
CA GLN A 95 17.25 -2.32 -9.10
C GLN A 95 18.38 -2.78 -10.05
N HIS A 96 19.25 -3.72 -9.65
CA HIS A 96 20.42 -4.10 -10.45
C HIS A 96 20.75 -5.60 -10.44
N PRO A 97 20.66 -6.29 -11.61
CA PRO A 97 19.92 -5.87 -12.80
C PRO A 97 18.44 -5.65 -12.45
N PHE A 98 17.67 -4.86 -13.22
CA PHE A 98 16.25 -4.69 -12.88
C PHE A 98 15.52 -6.03 -12.85
N GLY A 99 14.59 -6.16 -11.93
CA GLY A 99 13.68 -7.28 -11.98
C GLY A 99 12.71 -7.37 -10.83
N ILE A 100 11.83 -8.35 -10.98
CA ILE A 100 10.71 -8.58 -10.10
C ILE A 100 10.72 -10.05 -9.70
N TRP A 101 10.63 -10.33 -8.41
CA TRP A 101 10.36 -11.66 -7.89
C TRP A 101 8.92 -11.71 -7.35
N LEU A 102 8.12 -12.67 -7.81
CA LEU A 102 6.72 -12.83 -7.41
C LEU A 102 6.45 -14.24 -6.87
N MET A 103 5.50 -14.32 -5.94
CA MET A 103 4.84 -15.58 -5.65
C MET A 103 3.80 -15.91 -6.74
N GLY A 104 3.82 -17.15 -7.21
CA GLY A 104 2.90 -17.71 -8.18
C GLY A 104 2.26 -19.01 -7.71
N LYS A 105 1.21 -19.44 -8.41
CA LYS A 105 0.54 -20.74 -8.24
C LYS A 105 0.40 -21.45 -9.57
N LYS A 106 0.40 -22.78 -9.56
CA LYS A 106 0.06 -23.56 -10.75
C LYS A 106 -1.43 -23.92 -10.72
N VAL A 107 -2.18 -23.49 -11.72
CA VAL A 107 -3.62 -23.74 -11.85
C VAL A 107 -3.91 -24.21 -13.27
N ASN A 108 -4.55 -25.37 -13.43
CA ASN A 108 -4.78 -26.01 -14.72
C ASN A 108 -3.54 -26.07 -15.62
N GLY A 109 -2.39 -26.42 -15.04
CA GLY A 109 -1.10 -26.54 -15.72
C GLY A 109 -0.40 -25.23 -16.05
N LYS A 110 -1.00 -24.07 -15.75
CA LYS A 110 -0.46 -22.74 -16.06
C LYS A 110 0.00 -22.03 -14.80
N ILE A 111 0.99 -21.15 -14.93
CA ILE A 111 1.44 -20.30 -13.83
C ILE A 111 0.53 -19.08 -13.76
N HIS A 112 -0.09 -18.89 -12.61
CA HIS A 112 -0.87 -17.71 -12.27
C HIS A 112 -0.08 -16.85 -11.28
N VAL A 113 -0.10 -15.54 -11.48
CA VAL A 113 0.47 -14.54 -10.57
C VAL A 113 -0.60 -13.53 -10.17
N SER A 114 -0.43 -12.89 -9.01
CA SER A 114 -1.35 -11.82 -8.60
C SER A 114 -1.06 -10.55 -9.39
N GLN A 115 -2.04 -10.08 -10.16
CA GLN A 115 -1.92 -8.86 -10.98
C GLN A 115 -1.64 -7.62 -10.12
N SER A 116 -2.26 -7.51 -8.93
CA SER A 116 -1.96 -6.43 -7.97
C SER A 116 -0.51 -6.42 -7.51
N VAL A 117 0.07 -7.58 -7.25
CA VAL A 117 1.46 -7.70 -6.77
C VAL A 117 2.40 -7.37 -7.92
N LEU A 118 2.20 -7.95 -9.10
CA LEU A 118 3.00 -7.61 -10.28
C LEU A 118 2.95 -6.11 -10.59
N GLY A 119 1.76 -5.50 -10.59
CA GLY A 119 1.62 -4.07 -10.84
C GLY A 119 2.28 -3.21 -9.77
N HIS A 120 2.19 -3.60 -8.50
CA HIS A 120 2.86 -2.92 -7.39
C HIS A 120 4.39 -2.97 -7.54
N GLU A 121 4.96 -4.15 -7.79
CA GLU A 121 6.42 -4.28 -7.99
C GLU A 121 6.90 -3.60 -9.27
N PHE A 122 6.09 -3.60 -10.34
CA PHE A 122 6.44 -2.89 -11.56
C PHE A 122 6.47 -1.37 -11.35
N LEU A 123 5.59 -0.82 -10.52
CA LEU A 123 5.66 0.60 -10.13
C LEU A 123 6.93 0.94 -9.38
N HIS A 124 7.48 0.03 -8.55
CA HIS A 124 8.81 0.21 -7.95
C HIS A 124 9.90 0.30 -9.02
N ILE A 125 9.88 -0.58 -10.03
CA ILE A 125 10.85 -0.50 -11.16
C ILE A 125 10.74 0.84 -11.89
N LEU A 126 9.52 1.31 -12.15
CA LEU A 126 9.31 2.62 -12.77
C LEU A 126 9.83 3.77 -11.90
N ASN A 127 9.57 3.75 -10.59
CA ASN A 127 10.11 4.74 -9.64
C ASN A 127 11.65 4.70 -9.55
N PHE A 128 12.26 3.51 -9.67
CA PHE A 128 13.73 3.39 -9.71
C PHE A 128 14.34 4.00 -10.98
N LEU A 129 13.60 4.01 -12.09
CA LEU A 129 14.02 4.58 -13.37
C LEU A 129 13.75 6.08 -13.45
N ASP A 130 12.64 6.53 -12.86
CA ASP A 130 12.20 7.93 -12.90
C ASP A 130 11.56 8.33 -11.56
N SER A 131 12.19 9.28 -10.86
CA SER A 131 11.72 9.79 -9.57
C SER A 131 10.46 10.65 -9.67
N GLU A 132 10.01 11.04 -10.86
CA GLU A 132 8.69 11.68 -11.05
C GLU A 132 7.54 10.69 -10.81
N ILE A 133 7.80 9.39 -10.95
CA ILE A 133 6.83 8.33 -10.70
C ILE A 133 6.81 8.03 -9.20
N ALA A 134 5.69 8.26 -8.54
CA ALA A 134 5.58 8.09 -7.09
C ALA A 134 5.92 6.68 -6.61
N ASN A 135 6.55 6.59 -5.44
CA ASN A 135 6.81 5.30 -4.79
C ASN A 135 5.47 4.61 -4.42
N PRO A 136 5.22 3.35 -4.83
CA PRO A 136 3.92 2.72 -4.63
C PRO A 136 3.59 2.38 -3.15
N ASP A 137 4.58 2.34 -2.25
CA ASP A 137 4.38 2.15 -0.81
C ASP A 137 3.99 3.46 -0.10
N ARG A 138 4.57 4.59 -0.52
CA ARG A 138 4.48 5.86 0.20
C ARG A 138 3.61 6.90 -0.50
N LEU A 139 3.44 6.75 -1.82
CA LEU A 139 2.84 7.74 -2.73
C LEU A 139 3.51 9.12 -2.62
N ASP A 140 4.83 9.13 -2.44
CA ASP A 140 5.69 10.32 -2.39
C ASP A 140 6.56 10.46 -3.64
#